data_AF-A0A917CQT8-F1
#
_entry.id   AF-A0A917CQT8-F1
#
_cell.length_a   1.000
_cell.length_b   1.000
_cell.length_c   1.000
_cell.angle_alpha   90.00
_cell.angle_beta   90.00
_cell.angle_gamma   90.00
#
_symmetry.space_group_name_H-M   'P 1'
#
loop_
_entity.id
_entity.type
_entity.pdbx_description
1 polymer ?
#
loop_
_entity_poly.entity_id
_entity_poly.type
_entity_poly.pdbx_seq_one_letter_code
_entity_poly.pdbx_strand_id
1 'polypeptide(L)'
;MRCLFHIFADSSQDRLEQSHLLILACLNFDYRVDIVFHDHSERVLSRQPQLYKKWQALQLYGAQEFIQLSELSCSEADSLLTQLTDQADFIA
;
A
#
# COMPACT_ATOMS: atom_id res chain seq x y z
N MET A 1 8.43 14.07 -3.10
CA MET A 1 6.96 13.93 -3.10
C MET A 1 6.62 12.57 -2.51
N ARG A 2 5.56 12.49 -1.71
CA ARG A 2 5.14 11.28 -0.99
C ARG A 2 3.86 10.75 -1.64
N CYS A 3 3.85 9.47 -2.01
CA CYS A 3 2.72 8.81 -2.68
C CYS A 3 2.11 7.81 -1.71
N LEU A 4 0.78 7.83 -1.59
CA LEU A 4 0.02 6.94 -0.73
C LEU A 4 -0.80 5.98 -1.59
N PHE A 5 -0.58 4.67 -1.44
CA PHE A 5 -1.29 3.65 -2.20
C PHE A 5 -2.24 2.86 -1.31
N HIS A 6 -3.53 2.89 -1.63
CA HIS A 6 -4.56 2.15 -0.89
C HIS A 6 -4.89 0.82 -1.57
N ILE A 7 -4.72 -0.27 -0.84
CA ILE A 7 -4.93 -1.64 -1.32
C ILE A 7 -6.12 -2.27 -0.59
N PHE A 8 -7.20 -2.47 -1.34
CA PHE A 8 -8.46 -3.02 -0.85
C PHE A 8 -8.55 -4.52 -1.11
N ALA A 9 -9.21 -5.25 -0.19
CA ALA A 9 -9.27 -6.70 -0.21
C ALA A 9 -10.08 -7.28 -1.37
N ASP A 10 -10.99 -6.49 -1.94
CA ASP A 10 -11.86 -6.80 -3.07
C ASP A 10 -11.25 -6.41 -4.44
N SER A 11 -10.01 -5.92 -4.45
CA SER A 11 -9.29 -5.58 -5.69
C SER A 11 -9.12 -6.81 -6.59
N SER A 12 -9.45 -6.67 -7.87
CA SER A 12 -9.16 -7.71 -8.86
C SER A 12 -7.65 -7.94 -8.99
N GLN A 13 -7.25 -9.13 -9.46
CA GLN A 13 -5.84 -9.46 -9.68
C GLN A 13 -5.15 -8.47 -10.63
N ASP A 14 -5.85 -8.05 -11.69
CA ASP A 14 -5.34 -7.06 -12.66
C ASP A 14 -5.08 -5.70 -12.00
N ARG A 15 -5.99 -5.26 -11.10
CA ARG A 15 -5.79 -4.01 -10.35
C ARG A 15 -4.60 -4.10 -9.41
N LEU A 16 -4.44 -5.22 -8.70
CA LEU A 16 -3.28 -5.44 -7.83
C LEU A 16 -1.97 -5.42 -8.62
N GLU A 17 -1.95 -6.00 -9.82
CA GLU A 17 -0.77 -5.96 -10.69
C GLU A 17 -0.48 -4.54 -11.19
N GLN A 18 -1.51 -3.80 -11.61
CA GLN A 18 -1.36 -2.39 -12.02
C GLN A 18 -0.84 -1.51 -10.88
N SER A 19 -1.40 -1.63 -9.68
CA SER A 19 -0.92 -0.92 -8.49
C SER A 19 0.54 -1.26 -8.20
N HIS A 20 0.92 -2.53 -8.29
CA HIS A 20 2.30 -2.96 -8.08
C HIS A 20 3.28 -2.33 -9.09
N LEU A 21 2.92 -2.31 -10.38
CA LEU A 21 3.73 -1.68 -11.42
C LEU A 21 3.85 -0.17 -11.22
N LEU A 22 2.76 0.49 -10.82
CA LEU A 22 2.76 1.93 -10.54
C LEU A 22 3.64 2.27 -9.34
N ILE A 23 3.58 1.47 -8.27
CA ILE A 23 4.46 1.61 -7.11
C ILE A 23 5.93 1.48 -7.52
N LEU A 24 6.28 0.46 -8.32
CA LEU A 24 7.64 0.31 -8.83
C LEU A 24 8.09 1.51 -9.66
N ALA A 25 7.22 2.08 -10.49
CA ALA A 25 7.53 3.29 -11.24
C ALA A 25 7.81 4.47 -10.28
N CYS A 26 6.96 4.69 -9.28
CA CYS A 26 7.16 5.73 -8.27
C CYS A 26 8.49 5.54 -7.51
N LEU A 27 8.82 4.32 -7.09
CA LEU A 27 10.09 4.03 -6.41
C LEU A 27 11.29 4.33 -7.32
N ASN A 28 11.23 3.99 -8.61
CA ASN A 28 12.31 4.30 -9.58
C ASN A 28 12.54 5.81 -9.79
N PHE A 29 11.54 6.65 -9.51
CA PHE A 29 11.67 8.11 -9.57
C PHE A 29 11.93 8.74 -8.19
N ASP A 30 12.40 7.94 -7.22
CA ASP A 30 12.72 8.37 -5.85
C ASP A 30 11.54 9.01 -5.09
N TYR A 31 10.30 8.65 -5.44
CA TYR A 31 9.15 9.02 -4.62
C TYR A 31 9.15 8.21 -3.32
N ARG A 32 8.77 8.85 -2.20
CA ARG A 32 8.47 8.11 -0.98
C ARG A 32 7.12 7.43 -1.14
N VAL A 33 7.08 6.10 -1.02
CA VAL A 33 5.84 5.33 -1.21
C VAL A 33 5.46 4.67 0.11
N ASP A 34 4.22 4.90 0.52
CA ASP A 34 3.58 4.17 1.62
C ASP A 34 2.38 3.37 1.10
N ILE A 35 2.23 2.16 1.60
CA ILE A 35 1.21 1.22 1.15
C ILE A 35 0.27 0.93 2.33
N VAL A 36 -1.01 1.20 2.14
CA VAL A 36 -2.06 1.05 3.14
C VAL A 36 -2.98 -0.09 2.76
N PHE A 37 -3.05 -1.12 3.59
CA PHE A 37 -3.90 -2.29 3.43
C PHE A 37 -5.22 -2.11 4.21
N HIS A 38 -6.34 -2.11 3.48
CA HIS A 38 -7.71 -2.06 4.00
C HIS A 38 -8.33 -3.47 4.15
N ASP A 39 -9.29 -3.62 5.06
CA ASP A 39 -10.22 -4.77 5.12
C ASP A 39 -9.58 -6.16 5.05
N HIS A 40 -8.45 -6.35 5.73
CA HIS A 40 -7.66 -7.59 5.69
C HIS A 40 -7.06 -7.95 4.32
N SER A 41 -6.86 -6.98 3.42
CA SER A 41 -6.25 -7.20 2.10
C SER A 41 -4.89 -7.89 2.18
N GLU A 42 -4.12 -7.63 3.24
CA GLU A 42 -2.88 -8.36 3.52
C GLU A 42 -3.11 -9.88 3.71
N ARG A 43 -4.22 -10.30 4.33
CA ARG A 43 -4.59 -11.72 4.46
C ARG A 43 -5.01 -12.34 3.12
N VAL A 44 -5.57 -11.54 2.22
CA VAL A 44 -5.88 -12.00 0.85
C VAL A 44 -4.59 -12.22 0.08
N LEU A 45 -3.62 -11.31 0.21
CA LEU A 45 -2.30 -11.45 -0.40
C LEU A 45 -1.53 -12.64 0.18
N SER A 46 -1.57 -12.86 1.51
CA SER A 46 -0.84 -13.96 2.15
C SER A 46 -1.38 -15.35 1.77
N ARG A 47 -2.64 -15.46 1.36
CA ARG A 47 -3.22 -16.67 0.75
C ARG A 47 -2.69 -16.96 -0.66
N GLN A 48 -1.97 -16.01 -1.27
CA GLN A 48 -1.32 -16.13 -2.57
C GLN A 48 0.21 -15.94 -2.41
N PRO A 49 0.96 -16.99 -2.06
CA PRO A 49 2.35 -16.86 -1.63
C PRO A 49 3.28 -16.20 -2.65
N GLN A 50 3.02 -16.41 -3.95
CA GLN A 50 3.80 -15.77 -5.01
C GLN A 50 3.52 -14.27 -5.11
N LEU A 51 2.25 -13.87 -4.99
CA LEU A 51 1.87 -12.46 -5.01
C LEU A 51 2.40 -11.75 -3.77
N TYR A 52 2.23 -12.35 -2.59
CA TYR A 52 2.76 -11.81 -1.34
C TYR A 52 4.27 -11.54 -1.40
N LYS A 53 5.06 -12.50 -1.93
CA LYS A 53 6.51 -12.30 -2.13
C LYS A 53 6.82 -11.12 -3.05
N LYS A 54 6.07 -10.93 -4.13
CA LYS A 54 6.24 -9.77 -5.03
C LYS A 54 6.00 -8.45 -4.29
N TRP A 55 4.94 -8.39 -3.49
CA TRP A 55 4.61 -7.20 -2.71
C TRP A 55 5.63 -6.92 -1.61
N GLN A 56 6.07 -7.94 -0.89
CA GLN A 56 7.17 -7.80 0.09
C GLN A 56 8.47 -7.33 -0.56
N ALA A 57 8.76 -7.75 -1.79
CA ALA A 57 9.95 -7.31 -2.50
C ALA A 57 10.01 -5.79 -2.71
N LEU A 58 8.87 -5.07 -2.69
CA LEU A 58 8.85 -3.60 -2.78
C LEU A 58 9.64 -2.92 -1.65
N GLN A 59 9.78 -3.56 -0.49
CA GLN A 59 10.62 -3.07 0.60
C GLN A 59 12.10 -2.99 0.18
N LEU A 60 12.57 -3.92 -0.66
CA LEU A 60 13.94 -3.90 -1.20
C LEU A 60 14.17 -2.72 -2.15
N TYR A 61 13.09 -2.19 -2.74
CA TYR A 61 13.10 -1.03 -3.61
C TYR A 61 12.83 0.29 -2.86
N GLY A 62 12.72 0.26 -1.54
CA GLY A 62 12.58 1.46 -0.70
C GLY A 62 11.16 1.87 -0.34
N ALA A 63 10.15 1.02 -0.58
CA ALA A 63 8.82 1.23 0.02
C ALA A 63 8.95 1.22 1.55
N GLN A 64 8.51 2.31 2.19
CA GLN A 64 8.85 2.57 3.59
C GLN A 64 7.94 1.83 4.56
N GLU A 65 6.62 1.98 4.41
CA GLU A 65 5.67 1.43 5.37
C GLU A 65 4.54 0.62 4.72
N PHE A 66 4.22 -0.51 5.37
CA PHE A 66 3.08 -1.36 5.08
C PHE A 66 2.12 -1.19 6.26
N ILE A 67 1.10 -0.37 6.08
CA ILE A 67 0.17 0.01 7.15
C ILE A 67 -1.08 -0.86 7.05
N GLN A 68 -1.40 -1.58 8.12
CA GLN A 68 -2.58 -2.43 8.17
C GLN A 68 -3.66 -1.79 9.03
N LEU A 69 -4.70 -1.25 8.40
CA LEU A 69 -5.76 -0.53 9.11
C LEU A 69 -6.62 -1.45 9.97
N SER A 70 -6.70 -2.74 9.64
CA SER A 70 -7.52 -3.69 10.40
C SER A 70 -7.02 -3.97 11.82
N GLU A 71 -5.81 -3.55 12.16
CA GLU A 71 -5.23 -3.69 13.51
C GLU A 71 -5.41 -2.44 14.38
N LEU A 72 -5.90 -1.35 13.78
CA LEU A 72 -6.14 -0.08 14.45
C LEU A 72 -7.63 0.05 14.84
N SER A 73 -7.92 0.74 15.94
CA SER A 73 -9.28 1.19 16.20
C SER A 73 -9.72 2.21 15.14
N CYS A 74 -11.03 2.35 14.87
CA CYS A 74 -11.52 3.30 13.85
C CYS A 74 -10.97 4.72 14.05
N SER A 75 -10.89 5.21 15.30
CA SER A 75 -10.35 6.54 15.59
C SER A 75 -8.86 6.69 15.30
N GLU A 76 -8.07 5.62 15.49
CA GLU A 76 -6.63 5.60 15.21
C GLU A 76 -6.38 5.49 13.70
N ALA A 77 -7.16 4.65 13.01
CA ALA A 77 -7.13 4.53 11.56
C ALA A 77 -7.43 5.87 10.87
N ASP A 78 -8.50 6.57 11.30
CA ASP A 78 -8.89 7.87 10.74
C ASP A 78 -7.81 8.94 11.01
N SER A 79 -7.25 8.97 12.21
CA SER A 79 -6.20 9.92 12.56
C SER A 79 -4.92 9.71 11.74
N LEU A 80 -4.52 8.44 11.57
CA LEU A 80 -3.33 8.06 10.81
C LEU A 80 -3.53 8.31 9.31
N LEU A 81 -4.69 7.99 8.76
CA LEU A 81 -5.05 8.31 7.38
C LEU A 81 -5.03 9.82 7.14
N THR A 82 -5.58 10.62 8.05
CA THR A 82 -5.58 12.08 7.91
C THR A 82 -4.16 12.63 7.88
N GLN A 83 -3.30 12.17 8.80
CA GLN A 83 -1.89 12.57 8.86
C GLN A 83 -1.08 12.19 7.62
N LEU A 84 -1.31 10.99 7.08
CA LEU A 84 -0.62 10.52 5.87
C LEU A 84 -1.11 11.26 4.63
N THR A 85 -2.41 11.53 4.55
CA THR A 85 -3.02 12.23 3.41
C THR A 85 -2.57 13.69 3.35
N ASP A 86 -2.49 14.39 4.50
CA ASP A 86 -2.02 15.78 4.57
C ASP A 86 -0.55 15.95 4.13
N GLN A 87 0.21 14.86 4.12
CA GLN A 87 1.63 14.84 3.76
C GLN A 87 1.91 14.19 2.40
N ALA A 88 0.88 13.67 1.71
CA ALA A 88 1.00 12.97 0.45
C ALA A 88 0.46 13.80 -0.72
N ASP A 89 1.16 13.76 -1.84
CA ASP A 89 0.61 14.20 -3.12
C ASP A 89 -0.25 13.05 -3.65
N PHE A 90 -1.57 13.27 -3.71
CA PHE A 90 -2.56 12.23 -4.04
C PHE A 90 -2.35 11.69 -5.46
N ILE A 91 -2.09 10.39 -5.59
CA ILE A 91 -2.07 9.68 -6.89
C ILE A 91 -3.10 8.55 -6.78
N ALA A 92 -4.18 8.66 -7.55
CA ALA A 92 -5.31 7.73 -7.60
C ALA A 92 -4.98 6.43 -8.37
#